data_AF-A0A2P4NK28-F1
#
_entry.id   AF-A0A2P4NK28-F1
#
_cell.length_a   1.000
_cell.length_b   1.000
_cell.length_c   1.000
_cell.angle_alpha   90.00
_cell.angle_beta   90.00
_cell.angle_gamma   90.00
#
_symmetry.space_group_name_H-M   'P 1'
#
loop_
_entity.id
_entity.type
_entity.pdbx_description
1 polymer ?
#
loop_
_entity_poly.entity_id
_entity_poly.type
_entity_poly.pdbx_seq_one_letter_code
_entity_poly.pdbx_strand_id
1 'polypeptide(L)'
;MECKDFITSTQSRKTKKIMFLEDILEADGITLLKWKHLCKEIVKNTKGKSPKWFKKLELKLIADESGQVRKIRNEFIGQAQKENIHINYFDEDEKSDKNSIVTWNDYGEYPIFSINKKKSQSKKYKRIGIHLELDGDSYNLNNSPQLKKCQGCFRNISKKKGSNECLIYIENEICRNLDRRKEEDYIKPYETLNNIIKKNEWLRTYTKEDKKDESFNKKIELIDKIINTNDKNFLDIIKNSIFEEEDNLISITKRRFCLLINTNKKKWEINNKGKRVYRYNVVWKIFELNYEGKESEEVILLASYECNYENEFKIILRCIILGIMIISENSELILGINEKVNRLIIEFTNNFSNRKKIDSDYYLELLFLENFLETNNIELIEGNEKIQRIIKEKRKEMQEMLKNNKIVDKIKYNFELIDEGLITNEYNLIWNNKLITGGFRVWRKAVTLAIWKNEILNSERLEDLFMYNYRNEFDWIASLEFISNRVKFLQRQCGDRDTIERSY
;
A
#
# COMPACT_ATOMS: atom_id res chain seq x y z
N MET A 1 12.69 9.47 -37.44
CA MET A 1 11.83 10.59 -37.87
C MET A 1 10.46 10.07 -38.36
N GLU A 2 10.43 9.05 -39.22
CA GLU A 2 9.21 8.46 -39.80
C GLU A 2 8.14 7.96 -38.80
N CYS A 3 8.53 7.42 -37.64
CA CYS A 3 7.57 6.89 -36.66
C CYS A 3 6.71 7.99 -35.99
N LYS A 4 7.28 9.19 -35.77
CA LYS A 4 6.53 10.34 -35.22
C LYS A 4 5.52 10.85 -36.24
N ASP A 5 5.92 10.96 -37.51
CA ASP A 5 5.06 11.45 -38.60
C ASP A 5 3.85 10.51 -38.83
N PHE A 6 4.06 9.20 -38.73
CA PHE A 6 2.99 8.19 -38.83
C PHE A 6 1.98 8.29 -37.68
N ILE A 7 2.43 8.46 -36.43
CA ILE A 7 1.56 8.64 -35.26
C ILE A 7 0.72 9.92 -35.40
N THR A 8 1.33 11.04 -35.78
CA THR A 8 0.60 12.29 -36.04
C THR A 8 -0.41 12.17 -37.19
N SER A 9 -0.09 11.39 -38.23
CA SER A 9 -0.98 11.13 -39.36
C SER A 9 -2.18 10.26 -38.97
N THR A 10 -1.95 9.20 -38.19
CA THR A 10 -3.01 8.33 -37.64
C THR A 10 -3.94 9.11 -36.73
N GLN A 11 -3.40 9.94 -35.84
CA GLN A 11 -4.21 10.78 -34.95
C GLN A 11 -5.06 11.78 -35.75
N SER A 12 -4.49 12.45 -36.75
CA SER A 12 -5.21 13.37 -37.64
C SER A 12 -6.37 12.69 -38.38
N ARG A 13 -6.18 11.44 -38.83
CA ARG A 13 -7.22 10.63 -39.49
C ARG A 13 -8.31 10.17 -38.52
N LYS A 14 -7.96 9.81 -37.28
CA LYS A 14 -8.94 9.53 -36.21
C LYS A 14 -9.80 10.76 -35.91
N THR A 15 -9.21 11.97 -35.86
CA THR A 15 -9.96 13.23 -35.71
C THR A 15 -10.94 13.48 -36.86
N LYS A 16 -10.62 12.98 -38.06
CA LYS A 16 -11.51 13.02 -39.25
C LYS A 16 -12.52 11.86 -39.31
N LYS A 17 -12.69 11.08 -38.22
CA LYS A 17 -13.62 9.94 -38.11
C LYS A 17 -13.33 8.81 -39.12
N ILE A 18 -12.08 8.67 -39.55
CA ILE A 18 -11.64 7.53 -40.37
C ILE A 18 -11.43 6.34 -39.43
N MET A 19 -12.09 5.22 -39.74
CA MET A 19 -11.94 3.95 -39.00
C MET A 19 -10.75 3.17 -39.52
N PHE A 20 -9.98 2.60 -38.60
CA PHE A 20 -8.89 1.68 -38.86
C PHE A 20 -9.34 0.23 -38.67
N LEU A 21 -8.49 -0.71 -39.08
CA LEU A 21 -8.79 -2.14 -38.95
C LEU A 21 -9.00 -2.52 -37.47
N GLU A 22 -8.20 -1.98 -36.55
CA GLU A 22 -8.32 -2.21 -35.10
C GLU A 22 -9.69 -1.81 -34.53
N ASP A 23 -10.30 -0.74 -35.10
CA ASP A 23 -11.59 -0.21 -34.64
C ASP A 23 -12.78 -1.13 -35.01
N ILE A 24 -12.58 -2.07 -35.95
CA ILE A 24 -13.63 -3.00 -36.40
C ILE A 24 -13.42 -4.43 -35.88
N LEU A 25 -12.37 -4.67 -35.11
CA LEU A 25 -12.05 -5.96 -34.49
C LEU A 25 -12.54 -6.04 -33.05
N GLU A 26 -12.80 -7.26 -32.58
CA GLU A 26 -13.05 -7.58 -31.17
C GLU A 26 -11.77 -7.34 -30.34
N ALA A 27 -11.88 -7.44 -29.01
CA ALA A 27 -10.76 -7.24 -28.09
C ALA A 27 -9.60 -8.24 -28.29
N ASP A 28 -9.84 -9.35 -28.97
CA ASP A 28 -8.80 -10.34 -29.31
C ASP A 28 -7.89 -9.92 -30.48
N GLY A 29 -8.24 -8.85 -31.21
CA GLY A 29 -7.48 -8.34 -32.35
C GLY A 29 -7.48 -9.26 -33.59
N ILE A 30 -8.31 -10.32 -33.60
CA ILE A 30 -8.34 -11.31 -34.70
C ILE A 30 -9.76 -11.60 -35.20
N THR A 31 -10.79 -11.25 -34.43
CA THR A 31 -12.19 -11.51 -34.77
C THR A 31 -12.86 -10.22 -35.21
N LEU A 32 -13.54 -10.22 -36.36
CA LEU A 32 -14.25 -9.06 -36.89
C LEU A 32 -15.62 -8.88 -36.22
N LEU A 33 -15.90 -7.68 -35.71
CA LEU A 33 -17.18 -7.34 -35.10
C LEU A 33 -18.35 -7.56 -36.06
N LYS A 34 -19.51 -7.96 -35.52
CA LYS A 34 -20.77 -7.93 -36.28
C LYS A 34 -21.19 -6.47 -36.46
N TRP A 35 -21.83 -6.13 -37.59
CA TRP A 35 -22.27 -4.75 -37.87
C TRP A 35 -23.05 -4.10 -36.72
N LYS A 36 -24.00 -4.85 -36.11
CA LYS A 36 -24.79 -4.35 -34.98
C LYS A 36 -23.96 -4.13 -33.71
N HIS A 37 -22.91 -4.93 -33.49
CA HIS A 37 -21.98 -4.77 -32.36
C HIS A 37 -21.11 -3.54 -32.58
N LEU A 38 -20.54 -3.39 -33.79
CA LEU A 38 -19.78 -2.21 -34.19
C LEU A 38 -20.60 -0.93 -34.02
N CYS A 39 -21.87 -0.93 -34.45
CA CYS A 39 -22.76 0.22 -34.24
C CYS A 39 -22.87 0.61 -32.76
N LYS A 40 -22.88 -0.36 -31.84
CA LYS A 40 -22.94 -0.09 -30.41
C LYS A 40 -21.61 0.41 -29.85
N GLU A 41 -20.47 -0.11 -30.31
CA GLU A 41 -19.16 0.41 -29.90
C GLU A 41 -18.96 1.88 -30.30
N ILE A 42 -19.46 2.29 -31.47
CA ILE A 42 -19.38 3.68 -31.94
C ILE A 42 -20.57 4.56 -31.52
N VAL A 43 -21.41 4.08 -30.57
CA VAL A 43 -22.58 4.79 -30.03
C VAL A 43 -23.57 5.24 -31.13
N LYS A 44 -23.80 4.38 -32.13
CA LYS A 44 -24.76 4.57 -33.22
C LYS A 44 -25.97 3.65 -33.09
N ASN A 45 -27.05 4.04 -33.76
CA ASN A 45 -28.28 3.26 -33.81
C ASN A 45 -28.08 1.95 -34.61
N THR A 46 -28.67 0.86 -34.14
CA THR A 46 -28.64 -0.46 -34.79
C THR A 46 -29.76 -0.67 -35.81
N LYS A 47 -30.66 0.31 -35.97
CA LYS A 47 -31.76 0.29 -36.97
C LYS A 47 -31.21 0.44 -38.39
N GLY A 48 -31.56 -0.51 -39.27
CA GLY A 48 -31.24 -0.46 -40.70
C GLY A 48 -30.52 -1.72 -41.21
N LYS A 49 -30.35 -1.81 -42.53
CA LYS A 49 -29.59 -2.89 -43.19
C LYS A 49 -28.08 -2.63 -43.09
N SER A 50 -27.29 -3.70 -43.02
CA SER A 50 -25.82 -3.60 -43.08
C SER A 50 -25.38 -2.91 -44.38
N PRO A 51 -24.53 -1.86 -44.31
CA PRO A 51 -24.06 -1.13 -45.48
C PRO A 51 -23.31 -2.01 -46.48
N LYS A 52 -23.44 -1.68 -47.78
CA LYS A 52 -22.74 -2.41 -48.86
C LYS A 52 -21.22 -2.39 -48.69
N TRP A 53 -20.64 -1.30 -48.18
CA TRP A 53 -19.20 -1.20 -47.96
C TRP A 53 -18.73 -2.18 -46.88
N PHE A 54 -19.49 -2.35 -45.79
CA PHE A 54 -19.13 -3.27 -44.72
C PHE A 54 -19.17 -4.72 -45.20
N LYS A 55 -20.19 -5.09 -45.99
CA LYS A 55 -20.25 -6.41 -46.63
C LYS A 55 -19.08 -6.68 -47.58
N LYS A 56 -18.65 -5.67 -48.34
CA LYS A 56 -17.46 -5.77 -49.21
C LYS A 56 -16.18 -5.95 -48.39
N LEU A 57 -16.09 -5.33 -47.21
CA LEU A 57 -14.96 -5.53 -46.30
C LEU A 57 -14.97 -6.92 -45.68
N GLU A 58 -16.13 -7.42 -45.23
CA GLU A 58 -16.27 -8.78 -44.68
C GLU A 58 -15.73 -9.83 -45.66
N LEU A 59 -16.10 -9.73 -46.95
CA LEU A 59 -15.62 -10.65 -48.00
C LEU A 59 -14.10 -10.59 -48.23
N LYS A 60 -13.48 -9.43 -47.96
CA LYS A 60 -12.02 -9.26 -48.11
C LYS A 60 -11.25 -9.74 -46.89
N LEU A 61 -11.78 -9.49 -45.70
CA LEU A 61 -11.04 -9.67 -44.44
C LEU A 61 -11.22 -11.05 -43.83
N ILE A 62 -12.38 -11.68 -43.98
CA ILE A 62 -12.69 -12.97 -43.34
C ILE A 62 -12.02 -14.11 -44.11
N ALA A 63 -11.45 -15.06 -43.37
CA ALA A 63 -10.80 -16.25 -43.92
C ALA A 63 -11.77 -17.44 -44.10
N ASP A 64 -12.80 -17.52 -43.26
CA ASP A 64 -13.75 -18.62 -43.21
C ASP A 64 -14.91 -18.42 -44.20
N GLU A 65 -14.98 -19.26 -45.23
CA GLU A 65 -16.07 -19.27 -46.21
C GLU A 65 -17.38 -19.84 -45.63
N SER A 66 -17.33 -20.58 -44.51
CA SER A 66 -18.51 -21.15 -43.86
C SER A 66 -19.32 -20.14 -43.04
N GLY A 67 -18.74 -18.97 -42.74
CA GLY A 67 -19.38 -17.88 -42.01
C GLY A 67 -19.66 -18.17 -40.52
N GLN A 68 -19.14 -19.28 -39.98
CA GLN A 68 -19.32 -19.64 -38.57
C GLN A 68 -18.36 -18.89 -37.65
N VAL A 69 -17.13 -18.62 -38.13
CA VAL A 69 -16.12 -17.87 -37.37
C VAL A 69 -15.73 -16.62 -38.15
N ARG A 70 -15.84 -15.45 -37.53
CA ARG A 70 -15.50 -14.16 -38.16
C ARG A 70 -14.02 -13.82 -38.03
N LYS A 71 -13.14 -14.83 -38.15
CA LYS A 71 -11.70 -14.67 -38.01
C LYS A 71 -11.11 -14.03 -39.26
N ILE A 72 -10.25 -13.03 -39.07
CA ILE A 72 -9.55 -12.38 -40.19
C ILE A 72 -8.47 -13.28 -40.78
N ARG A 73 -8.10 -13.03 -42.04
CA ARG A 73 -7.00 -13.71 -42.73
C ARG A 73 -5.67 -13.45 -42.03
N ASN A 74 -4.80 -14.46 -42.05
CA ASN A 74 -3.48 -14.41 -41.39
C ASN A 74 -2.61 -13.23 -41.86
N GLU A 75 -2.80 -12.77 -43.11
CA GLU A 75 -2.09 -11.61 -43.66
C GLU A 75 -2.33 -10.31 -42.89
N PHE A 76 -3.46 -10.19 -42.17
CA PHE A 76 -3.80 -9.01 -41.37
C PHE A 76 -3.53 -9.19 -39.87
N ILE A 77 -3.19 -10.40 -39.41
CA ILE A 77 -2.92 -10.69 -38.00
C ILE A 77 -1.54 -10.12 -37.64
N GLY A 78 -1.47 -9.34 -36.56
CA GLY A 78 -0.21 -8.76 -36.06
C GLY A 78 0.23 -7.46 -36.76
N GLN A 79 -0.50 -6.98 -37.77
CA GLN A 79 -0.22 -5.69 -38.41
C GLN A 79 -0.68 -4.48 -37.56
N ALA A 80 -1.47 -4.72 -36.51
CA ALA A 80 -2.19 -3.71 -35.75
C ALA A 80 -2.46 -4.27 -34.34
N GLN A 81 -1.98 -3.61 -33.29
CA GLN A 81 -2.29 -3.97 -31.89
C GLN A 81 -3.39 -3.03 -31.40
N LYS A 82 -4.47 -3.58 -30.85
CA LYS A 82 -5.57 -2.76 -30.32
C LYS A 82 -5.12 -2.11 -29.01
N GLU A 83 -4.51 -0.93 -29.09
CA GLU A 83 -4.01 -0.17 -27.92
C GLU A 83 -5.15 0.34 -27.03
N ASN A 84 -6.34 0.59 -27.61
CA ASN A 84 -7.48 1.15 -26.89
C ASN A 84 -8.71 0.25 -27.00
N ILE A 85 -9.07 -0.41 -25.89
CA ILE A 85 -10.29 -1.20 -25.78
C ILE A 85 -11.40 -0.30 -25.23
N HIS A 86 -12.44 -0.08 -26.01
CA HIS A 86 -13.61 0.65 -25.54
C HIS A 86 -14.39 -0.16 -24.48
N ILE A 87 -14.39 0.33 -23.24
CA ILE A 87 -15.13 -0.22 -22.10
C ILE A 87 -16.11 0.82 -21.58
N ASN A 88 -17.37 0.41 -21.41
CA ASN A 88 -18.38 1.23 -20.78
C ASN A 88 -18.45 0.88 -19.28
N TYR A 89 -17.76 1.65 -18.44
CA TYR A 89 -17.69 1.39 -17.01
C TYR A 89 -19.06 1.40 -16.35
N PHE A 90 -19.19 0.64 -15.26
CA PHE A 90 -20.39 0.69 -14.43
C PHE A 90 -20.27 1.81 -13.41
N ASP A 91 -21.14 2.81 -13.53
CA ASP A 91 -21.29 3.84 -12.51
C ASP A 91 -22.31 3.40 -11.44
N GLU A 92 -21.85 3.32 -10.20
CA GLU A 92 -22.65 2.91 -9.05
C GLU A 92 -23.64 3.99 -8.57
N ASP A 93 -23.43 5.26 -8.91
CA ASP A 93 -24.23 6.40 -8.48
C ASP A 93 -25.29 6.78 -9.52
N GLU A 94 -25.06 6.44 -10.80
CA GLU A 94 -26.04 6.64 -11.85
C GLU A 94 -27.31 5.79 -11.68
N LYS A 95 -28.41 6.28 -12.28
CA LYS A 95 -29.67 5.55 -12.38
C LYS A 95 -29.51 4.47 -13.45
N SER A 96 -29.94 3.25 -13.14
CA SER A 96 -29.80 2.13 -14.06
C SER A 96 -30.60 2.33 -15.33
N ASP A 97 -29.91 2.26 -16.47
CA ASP A 97 -30.55 2.14 -17.77
C ASP A 97 -31.31 0.81 -17.85
N LYS A 98 -32.61 0.88 -18.20
CA LYS A 98 -33.47 -0.33 -18.27
C LYS A 98 -32.99 -1.34 -19.32
N ASN A 99 -32.13 -0.91 -20.25
CA ASN A 99 -31.63 -1.69 -21.37
C ASN A 99 -30.17 -2.15 -21.23
N SER A 100 -29.53 -1.94 -20.08
CA SER A 100 -28.19 -2.46 -19.82
C SER A 100 -28.21 -3.75 -18.99
N ILE A 101 -27.15 -4.55 -19.15
CA ILE A 101 -26.74 -5.59 -18.22
C ILE A 101 -25.36 -5.23 -17.67
N VAL A 102 -25.10 -5.60 -16.43
CA VAL A 102 -23.80 -5.48 -15.78
C VAL A 102 -23.10 -6.82 -15.88
N THR A 103 -21.82 -6.83 -16.23
CA THR A 103 -21.02 -8.07 -16.30
C THR A 103 -19.63 -7.89 -15.74
N TRP A 104 -19.07 -8.98 -15.19
CA TRP A 104 -17.69 -9.10 -14.72
C TRP A 104 -17.27 -10.58 -14.76
N ASN A 105 -15.97 -10.85 -14.71
CA ASN A 105 -15.44 -12.20 -14.60
C ASN A 105 -15.13 -12.55 -13.15
N ASP A 106 -15.38 -13.80 -12.78
CA ASP A 106 -14.99 -14.38 -11.49
C ASP A 106 -13.96 -15.50 -11.73
N TYR A 107 -13.18 -15.86 -10.71
CA TYR A 107 -12.09 -16.82 -10.89
C TYR A 107 -12.61 -18.21 -11.31
N GLY A 108 -12.15 -18.70 -12.46
CA GLY A 108 -12.45 -20.06 -12.94
C GLY A 108 -13.87 -20.27 -13.46
N GLU A 109 -14.68 -19.21 -13.57
CA GLU A 109 -16.06 -19.28 -14.04
C GLU A 109 -16.28 -18.47 -15.33
N TYR A 110 -17.36 -18.77 -16.05
CA TYR A 110 -17.85 -17.93 -17.13
C TYR A 110 -18.27 -16.54 -16.60
N PRO A 111 -18.34 -15.50 -17.47
CA PRO A 111 -18.73 -14.16 -17.04
C PRO A 111 -20.07 -14.17 -16.32
N ILE A 112 -20.15 -13.42 -15.23
CA ILE A 112 -21.39 -13.23 -14.48
C ILE A 112 -22.18 -12.10 -15.14
N PHE A 113 -23.50 -12.25 -15.18
CA PHE A 113 -24.41 -11.28 -15.75
C PHE A 113 -25.46 -10.87 -14.73
N SER A 114 -25.74 -9.57 -14.65
CA SER A 114 -26.71 -9.02 -13.70
C SER A 114 -27.51 -7.87 -14.28
N ILE A 115 -28.73 -7.66 -13.80
CA ILE A 115 -29.50 -6.44 -14.04
C ILE A 115 -29.52 -5.63 -12.74
N ASN A 116 -28.92 -4.44 -12.73
CA ASN A 116 -28.89 -3.57 -11.56
C ASN A 116 -30.32 -3.25 -11.08
N LYS A 117 -30.61 -3.58 -9.81
CA LYS A 117 -31.94 -3.48 -9.22
C LYS A 117 -32.05 -2.39 -8.17
N LYS A 118 -31.14 -2.37 -7.18
CA LYS A 118 -31.21 -1.46 -6.03
C LYS A 118 -29.87 -1.24 -5.33
N LYS A 119 -29.81 -0.24 -4.46
CA LYS A 119 -28.70 -0.05 -3.51
C LYS A 119 -28.65 -1.16 -2.47
N SER A 120 -27.45 -1.52 -2.07
CA SER A 120 -27.13 -2.50 -1.05
C SER A 120 -26.94 -1.82 0.31
N GLN A 121 -27.16 -2.56 1.40
CA GLN A 121 -26.84 -2.12 2.77
C GLN A 121 -25.50 -2.69 3.26
N SER A 122 -24.81 -3.49 2.45
CA SER A 122 -23.50 -4.05 2.79
C SER A 122 -22.45 -2.96 2.86
N LYS A 123 -21.48 -3.10 3.79
CA LYS A 123 -20.29 -2.24 3.85
C LYS A 123 -19.36 -2.45 2.65
N LYS A 124 -19.33 -3.68 2.10
CA LYS A 124 -18.46 -4.06 0.99
C LYS A 124 -19.09 -3.78 -0.38
N TYR A 125 -20.37 -4.08 -0.52
CA TYR A 125 -21.07 -4.02 -1.80
C TYR A 125 -22.07 -2.88 -1.82
N LYS A 126 -22.03 -2.01 -2.84
CA LYS A 126 -22.94 -0.86 -2.92
C LYS A 126 -24.23 -1.11 -3.72
N ARG A 127 -24.26 -2.10 -4.62
CA ARG A 127 -25.45 -2.41 -5.45
C ARG A 127 -25.80 -3.91 -5.43
N ILE A 128 -27.08 -4.19 -5.65
CA ILE A 128 -27.66 -5.54 -5.79
C ILE A 128 -28.35 -5.62 -7.15
N GLY A 129 -28.11 -6.71 -7.87
CA GLY A 129 -28.74 -6.98 -9.15
C GLY A 129 -29.45 -8.34 -9.21
N ILE A 130 -30.24 -8.53 -10.27
CA ILE A 130 -30.90 -9.80 -10.61
C ILE A 130 -29.93 -10.62 -11.43
N HIS A 131 -29.59 -11.82 -10.99
CA HIS A 131 -28.67 -12.73 -11.67
C HIS A 131 -29.28 -13.27 -12.97
N LEU A 132 -28.50 -13.20 -14.04
CA LEU A 132 -28.77 -13.83 -15.32
C LEU A 132 -27.79 -14.99 -15.55
N GLU A 133 -28.31 -16.12 -15.99
CA GLU A 133 -27.52 -17.31 -16.31
C GLU A 133 -27.50 -17.56 -17.83
N LEU A 134 -26.41 -18.18 -18.29
CA LEU A 134 -26.29 -18.63 -19.67
C LEU A 134 -27.28 -19.79 -19.92
N ASP A 135 -27.99 -19.75 -21.04
CA ASP A 135 -28.89 -20.83 -21.46
C ASP A 135 -28.20 -21.75 -22.49
N GLY A 136 -28.37 -23.07 -22.32
CA GLY A 136 -27.85 -24.13 -23.19
C GLY A 136 -26.72 -24.97 -22.56
N ASP A 137 -26.53 -26.19 -23.07
CA ASP A 137 -25.51 -27.14 -22.57
C ASP A 137 -24.11 -26.88 -23.15
N SER A 138 -24.01 -26.13 -24.26
CA SER A 138 -22.75 -25.72 -24.87
C SER A 138 -22.83 -24.28 -25.36
N TYR A 139 -21.80 -23.48 -25.07
CA TYR A 139 -21.79 -22.05 -25.37
C TYR A 139 -20.92 -21.75 -26.59
N ASN A 140 -21.50 -21.08 -27.59
CA ASN A 140 -20.76 -20.60 -28.74
C ASN A 140 -20.04 -19.29 -28.41
N LEU A 141 -18.73 -19.37 -28.18
CA LEU A 141 -17.85 -18.22 -27.87
C LEU A 141 -17.92 -17.11 -28.95
N ASN A 142 -18.17 -17.48 -30.21
CA ASN A 142 -18.20 -16.56 -31.36
C ASN A 142 -19.58 -15.90 -31.57
N ASN A 143 -20.54 -16.16 -30.68
CA ASN A 143 -21.88 -15.58 -30.76
C ASN A 143 -22.28 -14.88 -29.47
N SER A 144 -23.33 -14.06 -29.55
CA SER A 144 -23.90 -13.44 -28.37
C SER A 144 -24.58 -14.50 -27.50
N PRO A 145 -24.27 -14.56 -26.20
CA PRO A 145 -24.88 -15.54 -25.30
C PRO A 145 -26.38 -15.31 -25.16
N GLN A 146 -27.12 -16.40 -24.96
CA GLN A 146 -28.52 -16.38 -24.52
C GLN A 146 -28.56 -16.32 -23.00
N LEU A 147 -29.24 -15.31 -22.46
CA LEU A 147 -29.34 -15.10 -21.02
C LEU A 147 -30.80 -15.24 -20.56
N LYS A 148 -31.00 -16.02 -19.51
CA LYS A 148 -32.29 -16.15 -18.80
C LYS A 148 -32.14 -15.72 -17.34
N LYS A 149 -33.26 -15.38 -16.70
CA LYS A 149 -33.24 -15.04 -15.27
C LYS A 149 -32.98 -16.32 -14.46
N CYS A 150 -31.97 -16.28 -13.60
CA CYS A 150 -31.66 -17.38 -12.71
C CYS A 150 -32.78 -17.58 -11.68
N GLN A 151 -33.25 -18.82 -11.54
CA GLN A 151 -34.32 -19.21 -10.61
C GLN A 151 -33.83 -19.40 -9.16
N GLY A 152 -32.52 -19.43 -8.96
CA GLY A 152 -31.89 -19.57 -7.65
C GLY A 152 -30.63 -20.42 -7.75
N CYS A 153 -29.52 -19.89 -7.24
CA CYS A 153 -28.24 -20.60 -7.18
C CYS A 153 -27.53 -20.31 -5.86
N PHE A 154 -26.34 -20.87 -5.67
CA PHE A 154 -25.51 -20.67 -4.48
C PHE A 154 -25.13 -19.19 -4.24
N ARG A 155 -25.13 -18.36 -5.29
CA ARG A 155 -24.84 -16.91 -5.21
C ARG A 155 -26.05 -16.10 -4.71
N ASN A 156 -27.23 -16.72 -4.57
CA ASN A 156 -28.46 -16.01 -4.25
C ASN A 156 -28.43 -15.45 -2.81
N ILE A 157 -28.51 -14.12 -2.68
CA ILE A 157 -28.51 -13.42 -1.39
C ILE A 157 -29.92 -13.14 -0.86
N SER A 158 -30.97 -13.57 -1.57
CA SER A 158 -32.35 -13.37 -1.13
C SER A 158 -32.65 -14.18 0.13
N LYS A 159 -33.13 -13.50 1.18
CA LYS A 159 -33.47 -14.11 2.47
C LYS A 159 -34.87 -14.74 2.52
N LYS A 160 -35.71 -14.48 1.51
CA LYS A 160 -37.11 -14.96 1.47
C LYS A 160 -37.18 -16.32 0.78
N LYS A 161 -37.53 -17.37 1.52
CA LYS A 161 -37.93 -18.67 0.93
C LYS A 161 -39.13 -18.41 0.00
N GLY A 162 -38.98 -18.73 -1.29
CA GLY A 162 -40.05 -18.61 -2.30
C GLY A 162 -40.02 -17.37 -3.20
N SER A 163 -38.97 -16.54 -3.21
CA SER A 163 -38.82 -15.54 -4.28
C SER A 163 -38.21 -16.15 -5.53
N ASN A 164 -38.94 -16.13 -6.66
CA ASN A 164 -38.48 -16.57 -7.99
C ASN A 164 -37.35 -15.70 -8.61
N GLU A 165 -36.71 -14.83 -7.82
CA GLU A 165 -35.66 -13.93 -8.30
C GLU A 165 -34.36 -14.18 -7.55
N CYS A 166 -33.36 -14.69 -8.27
CA CYS A 166 -32.00 -14.81 -7.76
C CYS A 166 -31.34 -13.42 -7.70
N LEU A 167 -31.01 -12.95 -6.49
CA LEU A 167 -30.32 -11.68 -6.28
C LEU A 167 -28.84 -11.94 -6.00
N ILE A 168 -27.96 -11.10 -6.55
CA ILE A 168 -26.52 -11.16 -6.32
C ILE A 168 -25.97 -9.76 -6.01
N TYR A 169 -24.86 -9.71 -5.27
CA TYR A 169 -24.09 -8.48 -5.16
C TYR A 169 -23.34 -8.22 -6.47
N ILE A 170 -23.27 -6.95 -6.86
CA ILE A 170 -22.51 -6.51 -8.04
C ILE A 170 -21.10 -6.13 -7.58
N GLU A 171 -20.07 -6.67 -8.24
CA GLU A 171 -18.68 -6.27 -7.98
C GLU A 171 -18.32 -5.01 -8.74
N ASN A 172 -18.42 -3.88 -8.05
CA ASN A 172 -18.44 -2.59 -8.70
C ASN A 172 -17.12 -2.22 -9.40
N GLU A 173 -15.97 -2.55 -8.79
CA GLU A 173 -14.66 -2.16 -9.30
C GLU A 173 -14.30 -2.81 -10.64
N ILE A 174 -14.79 -4.02 -10.89
CA ILE A 174 -14.42 -4.84 -12.06
C ILE A 174 -15.58 -5.09 -13.01
N CYS A 175 -16.68 -4.34 -12.88
CA CYS A 175 -17.86 -4.52 -13.70
C CYS A 175 -18.04 -3.42 -14.74
N ARG A 176 -18.72 -3.80 -15.83
CA ARG A 176 -19.02 -2.91 -16.94
C ARG A 176 -20.45 -3.08 -17.42
N ASN A 177 -20.95 -2.04 -18.06
CA ASN A 177 -22.26 -2.01 -18.70
C ASN A 177 -22.21 -2.56 -20.12
N LEU A 178 -23.21 -3.35 -20.46
CA LEU A 178 -23.44 -3.91 -21.79
C LEU A 178 -24.87 -3.60 -22.24
N ASP A 179 -25.01 -3.13 -23.47
CA ASP A 179 -26.33 -3.01 -24.08
C ASP A 179 -26.92 -4.38 -24.39
N ARG A 180 -28.23 -4.53 -24.13
CA ARG A 180 -28.97 -5.76 -24.40
C ARG A 180 -30.12 -5.56 -25.38
N ARG A 181 -30.58 -6.66 -25.95
CA ARG A 181 -31.83 -6.79 -26.71
C ARG A 181 -32.64 -7.97 -26.20
N LYS A 182 -33.94 -7.91 -26.40
CA LYS A 182 -34.83 -9.06 -26.22
C LYS A 182 -34.99 -9.75 -27.57
N GLU A 183 -34.72 -11.05 -27.60
CA GLU A 183 -35.04 -11.93 -28.72
C GLU A 183 -35.90 -13.05 -28.15
N GLU A 184 -37.20 -13.04 -28.50
CA GLU A 184 -38.18 -13.98 -27.95
C GLU A 184 -38.18 -13.97 -26.41
N ASP A 185 -37.93 -15.12 -25.78
CA ASP A 185 -37.88 -15.28 -24.32
C ASP A 185 -36.49 -15.00 -23.73
N TYR A 186 -35.50 -14.67 -24.56
CA TYR A 186 -34.10 -14.53 -24.17
C TYR A 186 -33.62 -13.07 -24.17
N ILE A 187 -32.68 -12.79 -23.25
CA ILE A 187 -31.90 -11.56 -23.25
C ILE A 187 -30.57 -11.84 -23.96
N LYS A 188 -30.20 -11.02 -24.95
CA LYS A 188 -28.89 -11.13 -25.62
C LYS A 188 -28.12 -9.80 -25.56
N PRO A 189 -26.82 -9.81 -25.22
CA PRO A 189 -25.98 -8.62 -25.32
C PRO A 189 -25.58 -8.33 -26.77
N TYR A 190 -25.22 -7.09 -27.06
CA TYR A 190 -24.64 -6.67 -28.35
C TYR A 190 -23.12 -6.93 -28.44
N GLU A 191 -22.65 -8.00 -27.82
CA GLU A 191 -21.27 -8.48 -27.91
C GLU A 191 -21.27 -10.02 -28.00
N THR A 192 -20.17 -10.61 -28.49
CA THR A 192 -19.93 -12.05 -28.45
C THR A 192 -19.44 -12.47 -27.07
N LEU A 193 -19.62 -13.74 -26.69
CA LEU A 193 -19.15 -14.24 -25.40
C LEU A 193 -17.62 -14.12 -25.27
N ASN A 194 -16.86 -14.39 -26.33
CA ASN A 194 -15.40 -14.22 -26.37
C ASN A 194 -14.98 -12.77 -26.11
N ASN A 195 -15.59 -11.79 -26.80
CA ASN A 195 -15.30 -10.38 -26.59
C ASN A 195 -15.66 -9.95 -25.14
N ILE A 196 -16.74 -10.50 -24.58
CA ILE A 196 -17.11 -10.21 -23.19
C ILE A 196 -16.05 -10.69 -22.21
N ILE A 197 -15.62 -11.95 -22.35
CA ILE A 197 -14.57 -12.54 -21.51
C ILE A 197 -13.30 -11.69 -21.59
N LYS A 198 -12.83 -11.37 -22.80
CA LYS A 198 -11.58 -10.63 -23.02
C LYS A 198 -11.62 -9.20 -22.46
N LYS A 199 -12.71 -8.46 -22.67
CA LYS A 199 -12.86 -7.11 -22.10
C LYS A 199 -12.95 -7.12 -20.58
N ASN A 200 -13.63 -8.12 -20.00
CA ASN A 200 -13.71 -8.25 -18.55
C ASN A 200 -12.36 -8.69 -17.94
N GLU A 201 -11.59 -9.55 -18.60
CA GLU A 201 -10.21 -9.88 -18.23
C GLU A 201 -9.34 -8.63 -18.23
N TRP A 202 -9.39 -7.84 -19.30
CA TRP A 202 -8.63 -6.59 -19.43
C TRP A 202 -9.01 -5.56 -18.34
N LEU A 203 -10.31 -5.38 -18.08
CA LEU A 203 -10.76 -4.47 -17.02
C LEU A 203 -10.20 -4.90 -15.66
N ARG A 204 -10.18 -6.21 -15.40
CA ARG A 204 -9.66 -6.76 -14.15
C ARG A 204 -8.15 -6.59 -14.02
N THR A 205 -7.38 -6.81 -15.08
CA THR A 205 -5.92 -6.59 -15.05
C THR A 205 -5.62 -5.11 -14.85
N TYR A 206 -6.27 -4.23 -15.60
CA TYR A 206 -6.12 -2.79 -15.47
C TYR A 206 -6.46 -2.29 -14.06
N THR A 207 -7.59 -2.74 -13.48
CA THR A 207 -7.97 -2.36 -12.10
C THR A 207 -6.97 -2.87 -11.06
N LYS A 208 -6.29 -4.00 -11.31
CA LYS A 208 -5.24 -4.51 -10.43
C LYS A 208 -3.97 -3.66 -10.55
N GLU A 209 -3.57 -3.31 -11.76
CA GLU A 209 -2.43 -2.41 -12.05
C GLU A 209 -2.64 -1.04 -11.38
N ASP A 210 -3.80 -0.41 -11.58
CA ASP A 210 -4.15 0.86 -10.93
C ASP A 210 -4.02 0.80 -9.40
N LYS A 211 -4.46 -0.31 -8.78
CA LYS A 211 -4.36 -0.51 -7.33
C LYS A 211 -2.91 -0.70 -6.87
N LYS A 212 -2.08 -1.38 -7.66
CA LYS A 212 -0.65 -1.52 -7.40
C LYS A 212 0.04 -0.17 -7.46
N ASP A 213 -0.26 0.62 -8.49
CA ASP A 213 0.27 1.98 -8.65
C ASP A 213 -0.16 2.88 -7.48
N GLU A 214 -1.42 2.79 -7.04
CA GLU A 214 -1.92 3.56 -5.89
C GLU A 214 -1.18 3.16 -4.59
N SER A 215 -0.99 1.87 -4.34
CA SER A 215 -0.21 1.38 -3.17
C SER A 215 1.25 1.84 -3.24
N PHE A 216 1.88 1.70 -4.40
CA PHE A 216 3.26 2.13 -4.62
C PHE A 216 3.43 3.64 -4.37
N ASN A 217 2.54 4.45 -4.93
CA ASN A 217 2.54 5.91 -4.73
C ASN A 217 2.34 6.30 -3.26
N LYS A 218 1.45 5.62 -2.53
CA LYS A 218 1.30 5.83 -1.08
C LYS A 218 2.58 5.56 -0.30
N LYS A 219 3.35 4.53 -0.68
CA LYS A 219 4.67 4.27 -0.06
C LYS A 219 5.67 5.37 -0.38
N ILE A 220 5.72 5.84 -1.62
CA ILE A 220 6.59 6.96 -2.02
C ILE A 220 6.27 8.22 -1.21
N GLU A 221 4.98 8.57 -1.08
CA GLU A 221 4.55 9.73 -0.27
C GLU A 221 4.94 9.57 1.20
N LEU A 222 4.81 8.36 1.76
CA LEU A 222 5.22 8.08 3.13
C LEU A 222 6.74 8.21 3.32
N ILE A 223 7.55 7.73 2.36
CA ILE A 223 9.00 7.90 2.34
C ILE A 223 9.36 9.39 2.35
N ASP A 224 8.73 10.19 1.48
CA ASP A 224 8.97 11.63 1.39
C ASP A 224 8.57 12.38 2.67
N LYS A 225 7.52 11.92 3.35
CA LYS A 225 7.05 12.52 4.61
C LYS A 225 7.98 12.23 5.78
N ILE A 226 8.55 11.02 5.86
CA ILE A 226 9.27 10.57 7.05
C ILE A 226 10.77 10.84 6.95
N ILE A 227 11.36 10.71 5.77
CA ILE A 227 12.81 10.73 5.61
C ILE A 227 13.30 12.13 5.25
N ASN A 228 14.19 12.67 6.08
CA ASN A 228 14.98 13.85 5.76
C ASN A 228 16.41 13.43 5.38
N THR A 229 16.93 13.93 4.27
CA THR A 229 18.26 13.57 3.78
C THR A 229 19.05 14.80 3.34
N ASN A 230 20.37 14.71 3.43
CA ASN A 230 21.27 15.76 2.96
C ASN A 230 21.32 15.85 1.43
N ASP A 231 20.97 14.77 0.75
CA ASP A 231 21.06 14.60 -0.70
C ASP A 231 19.79 13.89 -1.20
N LYS A 232 19.12 14.49 -2.19
CA LYS A 232 17.92 13.93 -2.83
C LYS A 232 18.20 12.59 -3.49
N ASN A 233 19.44 12.36 -3.95
CA ASN A 233 19.82 11.08 -4.56
C ASN A 233 19.60 9.89 -3.62
N PHE A 234 19.69 10.07 -2.30
CA PHE A 234 19.44 8.98 -1.35
C PHE A 234 17.95 8.61 -1.29
N LEU A 235 17.05 9.59 -1.37
CA LEU A 235 15.60 9.33 -1.47
C LEU A 235 15.30 8.54 -2.74
N ASP A 236 15.87 8.96 -3.87
CA ASP A 236 15.66 8.28 -5.16
C ASP A 236 16.18 6.83 -5.12
N ILE A 237 17.32 6.59 -4.47
CA ILE A 237 17.84 5.21 -4.26
C ILE A 237 16.84 4.38 -3.45
N ILE A 238 16.28 4.91 -2.36
CA ILE A 238 15.30 4.19 -1.54
C ILE A 238 14.03 3.89 -2.35
N LYS A 239 13.50 4.90 -3.05
CA LYS A 239 12.30 4.78 -3.90
C LYS A 239 12.47 3.73 -4.99
N ASN A 240 13.63 3.71 -5.64
CA ASN A 240 13.96 2.73 -6.68
C ASN A 240 14.31 1.33 -6.13
N SER A 241 14.44 1.19 -4.80
CA SER A 241 14.72 -0.10 -4.16
C SER A 241 13.46 -0.81 -3.66
N ILE A 242 12.28 -0.19 -3.76
CA ILE A 242 11.02 -0.76 -3.28
C ILE A 242 10.71 -2.06 -4.04
N PHE A 243 10.43 -3.12 -3.31
CA PHE A 243 10.00 -4.39 -3.88
C PHE A 243 8.52 -4.31 -4.31
N GLU A 244 8.30 -4.33 -5.61
CA GLU A 244 6.96 -4.38 -6.21
C GLU A 244 6.35 -5.78 -6.10
N GLU A 245 5.02 -5.86 -6.05
CA GLU A 245 4.32 -7.14 -6.12
C GLU A 245 4.40 -7.72 -7.54
N GLU A 246 5.01 -8.88 -7.72
CA GLU A 246 5.05 -9.55 -9.02
C GLU A 246 3.64 -9.90 -9.52
N ASP A 247 3.37 -9.64 -10.81
CA ASP A 247 2.10 -9.97 -11.48
C ASP A 247 1.86 -11.47 -11.63
N ASN A 248 2.93 -12.25 -11.58
CA ASN A 248 2.94 -13.65 -11.92
C ASN A 248 3.13 -14.51 -10.67
N LEU A 249 2.11 -14.66 -9.84
CA LEU A 249 1.72 -15.97 -9.36
C LEU A 249 0.47 -15.87 -8.48
N ILE A 250 -0.43 -16.81 -8.75
CA ILE A 250 -1.48 -17.28 -7.85
C ILE A 250 -0.79 -18.04 -6.70
N SER A 251 0.29 -17.49 -6.13
CA SER A 251 0.90 -18.05 -4.94
C SER A 251 0.04 -17.60 -3.78
N ILE A 252 -0.75 -18.54 -3.28
CA ILE A 252 -1.45 -18.49 -1.99
C ILE A 252 -0.49 -18.13 -0.83
N THR A 253 0.81 -18.12 -1.10
CA THR A 253 1.89 -18.09 -0.14
C THR A 253 2.63 -16.75 -0.18
N LYS A 254 2.74 -16.10 0.99
CA LYS A 254 3.37 -14.79 1.18
C LYS A 254 4.85 -14.81 0.77
N ARG A 255 5.34 -13.72 0.16
CA ARG A 255 6.78 -13.52 -0.10
C ARG A 255 7.54 -13.39 1.22
N ARG A 256 8.75 -13.92 1.30
CA ARG A 256 9.53 -13.93 2.55
C ARG A 256 10.79 -13.09 2.43
N PHE A 257 10.87 -12.03 3.22
CA PHE A 257 12.00 -11.10 3.23
C PHE A 257 12.85 -11.25 4.50
N CYS A 258 14.15 -11.10 4.35
CA CYS A 258 15.10 -10.95 5.44
C CYS A 258 15.62 -9.52 5.49
N LEU A 259 15.44 -8.84 6.62
CA LEU A 259 15.97 -7.51 6.88
C LEU A 259 17.12 -7.59 7.88
N LEU A 260 18.34 -7.36 7.41
CA LEU A 260 19.55 -7.28 8.22
C LEU A 260 19.97 -5.83 8.39
N ILE A 261 20.24 -5.43 9.63
CA ILE A 261 20.75 -4.11 9.97
C ILE A 261 21.98 -4.27 10.85
N ASN A 262 23.05 -3.57 10.50
CA ASN A 262 24.25 -3.49 11.31
C ASN A 262 24.73 -2.05 11.41
N THR A 263 25.21 -1.66 12.59
CA THR A 263 25.69 -0.30 12.85
C THR A 263 27.13 -0.29 13.36
N ASN A 264 27.89 0.74 13.01
CA ASN A 264 29.22 0.99 13.54
C ASN A 264 29.36 2.45 13.99
N LYS A 265 29.70 2.65 15.26
CA LYS A 265 29.83 3.98 15.87
C LYS A 265 31.17 4.61 15.50
N LYS A 266 31.15 5.83 14.96
CA LYS A 266 32.34 6.67 14.77
C LYS A 266 32.72 7.39 16.07
N LYS A 267 33.94 7.94 16.12
CA LYS A 267 34.33 8.85 17.21
C LYS A 267 33.36 10.04 17.23
N TRP A 268 32.95 10.43 18.44
CA TRP A 268 32.10 11.59 18.63
C TRP A 268 32.89 12.87 18.35
N GLU A 269 32.19 13.88 17.87
CA GLU A 269 32.75 15.21 17.58
C GLU A 269 32.00 16.26 18.40
N ILE A 270 32.60 17.43 18.61
CA ILE A 270 31.92 18.59 19.21
C ILE A 270 31.51 19.50 18.08
N ASN A 271 30.22 19.77 17.95
CA ASN A 271 29.73 20.71 16.94
C ASN A 271 30.03 22.16 17.31
N ASN A 272 29.80 23.07 16.37
CA ASN A 272 30.01 24.52 16.53
C ASN A 272 29.23 25.15 17.71
N LYS A 273 28.26 24.42 18.29
CA LYS A 273 27.45 24.84 19.45
C LYS A 273 27.91 24.19 20.76
N GLY A 274 29.09 23.57 20.79
CA GLY A 274 29.65 22.92 21.98
C GLY A 274 28.95 21.62 22.40
N LYS A 275 28.08 21.05 21.54
CA LYS A 275 27.37 19.80 21.84
C LYS A 275 28.09 18.60 21.22
N ARG A 276 28.12 17.48 21.95
CA ARG A 276 28.60 16.20 21.41
C ARG A 276 27.65 15.70 20.34
N VAL A 277 28.21 15.32 19.20
CA VAL A 277 27.52 14.69 18.08
C VAL A 277 28.08 13.29 17.91
N TYR A 278 27.19 12.32 17.85
CA TYR A 278 27.50 10.92 17.61
C TYR A 278 27.13 10.59 16.17
N ARG A 279 28.03 9.90 15.48
CA ARG A 279 27.82 9.45 14.10
C ARG A 279 27.85 7.94 14.04
N TYR A 280 26.89 7.35 13.35
CA TYR A 280 26.80 5.92 13.12
C TYR A 280 26.80 5.65 11.62
N ASN A 281 27.63 4.72 11.17
CA ASN A 281 27.48 4.13 9.85
C ASN A 281 26.49 2.97 9.97
N VAL A 282 25.55 2.90 9.03
CA VAL A 282 24.52 1.87 8.98
C VAL A 282 24.60 1.15 7.65
N VAL A 283 24.48 -0.18 7.70
CA VAL A 283 24.30 -1.03 6.51
C VAL A 283 22.97 -1.73 6.65
N TRP A 284 22.15 -1.66 5.59
CA TRP A 284 21.00 -2.51 5.40
C TRP A 284 21.34 -3.55 4.35
N LYS A 285 20.90 -4.77 4.59
CA LYS A 285 20.88 -5.83 3.59
C LYS A 285 19.51 -6.48 3.62
N ILE A 286 18.75 -6.28 2.56
CA ILE A 286 17.38 -6.76 2.39
C ILE A 286 17.39 -7.75 1.25
N PHE A 287 16.88 -8.95 1.47
CA PHE A 287 16.80 -9.93 0.41
C PHE A 287 15.58 -10.82 0.56
N GLU A 288 15.08 -11.32 -0.57
CA GLU A 288 13.99 -12.28 -0.61
C GLU A 288 14.53 -13.71 -0.58
N LEU A 289 13.81 -14.57 0.15
CA LEU A 289 14.04 -16.01 0.23
C LEU A 289 12.92 -16.78 -0.46
N ASN A 290 13.30 -17.59 -1.44
CA ASN A 290 12.39 -18.58 -2.02
C ASN A 290 12.15 -19.74 -1.04
N TYR A 291 11.14 -20.58 -1.27
CA TYR A 291 10.81 -21.74 -0.40
C TYR A 291 11.99 -22.71 -0.19
N GLU A 292 12.91 -22.79 -1.15
CA GLU A 292 14.14 -23.61 -1.04
C GLU A 292 15.23 -22.96 -0.16
N GLY A 293 15.02 -21.72 0.29
CA GLY A 293 15.99 -20.89 1.00
C GLY A 293 17.10 -20.37 0.10
N LYS A 294 16.80 -20.17 -1.20
CA LYS A 294 17.68 -19.52 -2.17
C LYS A 294 17.29 -18.05 -2.33
N GLU A 295 18.29 -17.19 -2.46
CA GLU A 295 18.14 -15.75 -2.63
C GLU A 295 17.75 -15.42 -4.08
N SER A 296 16.73 -14.58 -4.26
CA SER A 296 16.29 -14.10 -5.58
C SER A 296 16.79 -12.68 -5.84
N GLU A 297 16.52 -11.76 -4.91
CA GLU A 297 16.84 -10.34 -5.03
C GLU A 297 17.53 -9.83 -3.76
N GLU A 298 18.58 -9.01 -3.90
CA GLU A 298 19.34 -8.44 -2.78
C GLU A 298 19.51 -6.92 -2.98
N VAL A 299 19.09 -6.15 -1.98
CA VAL A 299 19.29 -4.70 -1.86
C VAL A 299 20.25 -4.43 -0.71
N ILE A 300 21.32 -3.68 -0.99
CA ILE A 300 22.28 -3.21 0.02
C ILE A 300 22.25 -1.69 0.07
N LEU A 301 21.98 -1.12 1.24
CA LEU A 301 22.03 0.32 1.47
C LEU A 301 23.09 0.68 2.48
N LEU A 302 23.73 1.84 2.27
CA LEU A 302 24.81 2.36 3.09
C LEU A 302 24.56 3.84 3.37
N ALA A 303 24.41 4.20 4.63
CA ALA A 303 24.22 5.59 5.03
C ALA A 303 24.86 5.87 6.40
N SER A 304 25.00 7.15 6.71
CA SER A 304 25.36 7.64 8.02
C SER A 304 24.12 8.20 8.74
N TYR A 305 24.13 8.13 10.06
CA TYR A 305 23.12 8.70 10.93
C TYR A 305 23.80 9.55 11.99
N GLU A 306 23.36 10.79 12.14
CA GLU A 306 23.88 11.72 13.15
C GLU A 306 22.87 11.93 14.28
N CYS A 307 23.34 11.91 15.53
CA CYS A 307 22.49 12.20 16.67
C CYS A 307 23.22 12.96 17.78
N ASN A 308 22.42 13.68 18.58
CA ASN A 308 22.93 14.46 19.72
C ASN A 308 22.96 13.67 21.04
N TYR A 309 22.32 12.50 21.07
CA TYR A 309 22.24 11.61 22.22
C TYR A 309 22.54 10.19 21.78
N GLU A 310 23.44 9.54 22.49
CA GLU A 310 23.81 8.16 22.22
C GLU A 310 22.67 7.21 22.61
N ASN A 311 21.96 6.70 21.59
CA ASN A 311 20.92 5.70 21.76
C ASN A 311 20.89 4.75 20.55
N GLU A 312 21.69 3.68 20.63
CA GLU A 312 21.81 2.69 19.56
C GLU A 312 20.49 1.96 19.27
N PHE A 313 19.67 1.68 20.29
CA PHE A 313 18.37 1.03 20.13
C PHE A 313 17.42 1.87 19.27
N LYS A 314 17.34 3.17 19.56
CA LYS A 314 16.51 4.11 18.79
C LYS A 314 16.96 4.17 17.32
N ILE A 315 18.27 4.19 17.09
CA ILE A 315 18.84 4.18 15.73
C ILE A 315 18.43 2.91 15.00
N ILE A 316 18.61 1.74 15.61
CA ILE A 316 18.24 0.46 15.00
C ILE A 316 16.73 0.43 14.69
N LEU A 317 15.86 0.87 15.60
CA LEU A 317 14.41 0.94 15.36
C LEU A 317 14.06 1.82 14.15
N ARG A 318 14.67 3.01 14.04
CA ARG A 318 14.50 3.89 12.87
C ARG A 318 15.03 3.25 11.59
N CYS A 319 16.12 2.52 11.66
CA CYS A 319 16.65 1.77 10.52
C CYS A 319 15.70 0.63 10.11
N ILE A 320 14.99 -0.01 11.05
CA ILE A 320 13.96 -1.01 10.75
C ILE A 320 12.80 -0.34 10.03
N ILE A 321 12.32 0.81 10.51
CA ILE A 321 11.24 1.58 9.87
C ILE A 321 11.58 1.83 8.39
N LEU A 322 12.80 2.29 8.11
CA LEU A 322 13.25 2.46 6.72
C LEU A 322 13.25 1.16 5.93
N GLY A 323 13.79 0.09 6.51
CA GLY A 323 13.89 -1.21 5.84
C GLY A 323 12.53 -1.79 5.48
N ILE A 324 11.54 -1.71 6.37
CA ILE A 324 10.20 -2.26 6.12
C ILE A 324 9.40 -1.47 5.08
N MET A 325 9.67 -0.17 4.92
CA MET A 325 9.02 0.65 3.90
C MET A 325 9.39 0.25 2.47
N ILE A 326 10.53 -0.44 2.31
CA ILE A 326 11.02 -0.96 1.02
C ILE A 326 10.34 -2.30 0.67
N ILE A 327 9.81 -3.02 1.67
CA ILE A 327 9.29 -4.38 1.50
C ILE A 327 7.86 -4.35 0.91
N SER A 328 7.50 -5.38 0.14
CA SER A 328 6.16 -5.56 -0.42
C SER A 328 5.09 -5.79 0.67
N GLU A 329 3.84 -5.43 0.37
CA GLU A 329 2.71 -5.77 1.23
C GLU A 329 2.50 -7.31 1.25
N ASN A 330 1.66 -7.78 2.18
CA ASN A 330 1.28 -9.20 2.30
C ASN A 330 2.49 -10.16 2.36
N SER A 331 3.52 -9.79 3.10
CA SER A 331 4.80 -10.50 3.14
C SER A 331 5.13 -11.04 4.53
N GLU A 332 6.08 -11.96 4.60
CA GLU A 332 6.68 -12.47 5.83
C GLU A 332 8.04 -11.80 6.03
N LEU A 333 8.33 -11.35 7.25
CA LEU A 333 9.54 -10.62 7.60
C LEU A 333 10.35 -11.34 8.67
N ILE A 334 11.61 -11.63 8.37
CA ILE A 334 12.60 -12.13 9.32
C ILE A 334 13.60 -11.00 9.64
N LEU A 335 13.64 -10.60 10.90
CA LEU A 335 14.58 -9.56 11.37
C LEU A 335 15.90 -10.19 11.82
N GLY A 336 16.97 -9.94 11.07
CA GLY A 336 18.32 -10.25 11.49
C GLY A 336 18.97 -9.06 12.21
N ILE A 337 18.41 -8.68 13.36
CA ILE A 337 18.84 -7.55 14.20
C ILE A 337 19.34 -8.01 15.58
N ASN A 338 19.82 -7.07 16.41
CA ASN A 338 20.25 -7.38 17.77
C ASN A 338 19.10 -8.05 18.53
N GLU A 339 19.39 -9.19 19.19
CA GLU A 339 18.39 -9.99 19.91
C GLU A 339 17.65 -9.17 20.99
N LYS A 340 18.32 -8.20 21.62
CA LYS A 340 17.69 -7.30 22.59
C LYS A 340 16.64 -6.39 21.95
N VAL A 341 16.90 -5.89 20.74
CA VAL A 341 15.94 -5.07 19.98
C VAL A 341 14.79 -5.93 19.51
N ASN A 342 15.06 -7.16 19.07
CA ASN A 342 14.02 -8.09 18.65
C ASN A 342 13.06 -8.42 19.80
N ARG A 343 13.60 -8.69 21.00
CA ARG A 343 12.81 -8.88 22.22
C ARG A 343 11.97 -7.67 22.57
N LEU A 344 12.51 -6.45 22.44
CA LEU A 344 11.76 -5.21 22.68
C LEU A 344 10.54 -5.09 21.75
N ILE A 345 10.68 -5.42 20.46
CA ILE A 345 9.59 -5.37 19.49
C ILE A 345 8.52 -6.40 19.87
N ILE A 346 8.92 -7.66 20.12
CA ILE A 346 8.00 -8.75 20.49
C ILE A 346 7.25 -8.42 21.79
N GLU A 347 7.96 -7.91 22.81
CA GLU A 347 7.35 -7.49 24.07
C GLU A 347 6.36 -6.36 23.88
N PHE A 348 6.64 -5.40 22.99
CA PHE A 348 5.72 -4.30 22.71
C PHE A 348 4.46 -4.80 21.98
N THR A 349 4.61 -5.57 20.90
CA THR A 349 3.49 -6.09 20.11
C THR A 349 2.57 -7.00 20.92
N ASN A 350 3.13 -7.84 21.80
CA ASN A 350 2.34 -8.74 22.64
C ASN A 350 1.72 -8.04 23.87
N ASN A 351 2.01 -6.76 24.12
CA ASN A 351 1.52 -6.05 25.29
C ASN A 351 0.10 -5.49 25.05
N PHE A 352 -0.90 -6.16 25.61
CA PHE A 352 -2.30 -5.70 25.53
C PHE A 352 -2.57 -4.42 26.33
N SER A 353 -1.64 -3.96 27.18
CA SER A 353 -1.82 -2.74 27.97
C SER A 353 -1.30 -1.52 27.23
N ASN A 354 -2.21 -0.74 26.64
CA ASN A 354 -1.90 0.57 26.06
C ASN A 354 -1.15 1.48 27.04
N ARG A 355 -1.48 1.41 28.33
CA ARG A 355 -0.78 2.15 29.40
C ARG A 355 0.69 1.78 29.51
N LYS A 356 1.05 0.50 29.43
CA LYS A 356 2.45 0.05 29.49
C LYS A 356 3.21 0.39 28.20
N LYS A 357 2.55 0.34 27.05
CA LYS A 357 3.14 0.75 25.75
C LYS A 357 3.60 2.21 25.79
N ILE A 358 2.75 3.09 26.29
CA ILE A 358 3.00 4.54 26.48
C ILE A 358 4.24 4.79 27.37
N ASP A 359 4.52 3.93 28.34
CA ASP A 359 5.69 4.08 29.22
C ASP A 359 7.02 3.76 28.52
N SER A 360 7.00 3.21 27.30
CA SER A 360 8.23 2.94 26.52
C SER A 360 8.92 4.23 26.07
N ASP A 361 10.24 4.28 26.21
CA ASP A 361 11.08 5.37 25.69
C ASP A 361 11.12 5.41 24.15
N TYR A 362 10.73 4.30 23.51
CA TYR A 362 10.69 4.11 22.06
C TYR A 362 9.25 4.02 21.52
N TYR A 363 8.28 4.55 22.26
CA TYR A 363 6.86 4.41 21.97
C TYR A 363 6.51 4.83 20.54
N LEU A 364 7.03 5.98 20.08
CA LEU A 364 6.77 6.50 18.74
C LEU A 364 7.22 5.52 17.64
N GLU A 365 8.48 5.07 17.70
CA GLU A 365 9.02 4.13 16.71
C GLU A 365 8.30 2.77 16.75
N LEU A 366 8.05 2.22 17.95
CA LEU A 366 7.43 0.91 18.10
C LEU A 366 5.95 0.91 17.68
N LEU A 367 5.21 1.98 17.98
CA LEU A 367 3.82 2.13 17.56
C LEU A 367 3.72 2.28 16.03
N PHE A 368 4.62 3.03 15.42
CA PHE A 368 4.68 3.12 13.96
C PHE A 368 4.94 1.75 13.34
N LEU A 369 5.93 1.02 13.84
CA LEU A 369 6.26 -0.33 13.38
C LEU A 369 5.05 -1.27 13.47
N GLU A 370 4.39 -1.32 14.62
CA GLU A 370 3.21 -2.16 14.84
C GLU A 370 2.09 -1.84 13.84
N ASN A 371 1.70 -0.56 13.72
CA ASN A 371 0.64 -0.14 12.82
C ASN A 371 1.00 -0.37 11.34
N PHE A 372 2.26 -0.15 10.96
CA PHE A 372 2.71 -0.37 9.58
C PHE A 372 2.66 -1.86 9.22
N LEU A 373 3.14 -2.74 10.11
CA LEU A 373 3.10 -4.19 9.89
C LEU A 373 1.65 -4.69 9.78
N GLU A 374 0.74 -4.23 10.65
CA GLU A 374 -0.67 -4.61 10.63
C GLU A 374 -1.39 -4.11 9.36
N THR A 375 -1.22 -2.83 9.01
CA THR A 375 -1.89 -2.22 7.85
C THR A 375 -1.45 -2.86 6.53
N ASN A 376 -0.17 -3.22 6.42
CA ASN A 376 0.40 -3.82 5.20
C ASN A 376 0.37 -5.37 5.24
N ASN A 377 -0.24 -5.98 6.27
CA ASN A 377 -0.31 -7.44 6.46
C ASN A 377 1.07 -8.13 6.38
N ILE A 378 2.08 -7.50 6.99
CA ILE A 378 3.44 -8.03 7.08
C ILE A 378 3.59 -8.81 8.39
N GLU A 379 3.92 -10.08 8.27
CA GLU A 379 3.98 -11.01 9.40
C GLU A 379 5.42 -11.22 9.86
N LEU A 380 5.72 -10.90 11.12
CA LEU A 380 7.02 -11.19 11.71
C LEU A 380 7.14 -12.68 12.03
N ILE A 381 8.13 -13.34 11.44
CA ILE A 381 8.38 -14.77 11.63
C ILE A 381 9.80 -15.05 12.11
N GLU A 382 9.99 -16.16 12.81
CA GLU A 382 11.31 -16.64 13.19
C GLU A 382 11.91 -17.54 12.10
N GLY A 383 13.14 -17.24 11.69
CA GLY A 383 13.86 -18.07 10.71
C GLY A 383 14.23 -19.43 11.28
N ASN A 384 14.03 -20.49 10.48
CA ASN A 384 14.50 -21.85 10.80
C ASN A 384 16.04 -21.93 10.87
N GLU A 385 16.59 -23.06 11.34
CA GLU A 385 18.05 -23.21 11.52
C GLU A 385 18.87 -22.90 10.26
N LYS A 386 18.38 -23.29 9.07
CA LYS A 386 19.04 -23.02 7.80
C LYS A 386 19.11 -21.52 7.52
N ILE A 387 17.98 -20.81 7.68
CA ILE A 387 17.90 -19.36 7.51
C ILE A 387 18.79 -18.64 8.53
N GLN A 388 18.83 -19.11 9.78
CA GLN A 388 19.71 -18.54 10.81
C GLN A 388 21.20 -18.66 10.45
N ARG A 389 21.61 -19.72 9.74
CA ARG A 389 22.99 -19.84 9.24
C ARG A 389 23.28 -18.81 8.15
N ILE A 390 22.38 -18.65 7.17
CA ILE A 390 22.48 -17.64 6.11
C ILE A 390 22.58 -16.23 6.72
N ILE A 391 21.69 -15.90 7.67
CA ILE A 391 21.68 -14.62 8.40
C ILE A 391 23.02 -14.37 9.10
N LYS A 392 23.60 -15.40 9.75
CA LYS A 392 24.90 -15.29 10.43
C LYS A 392 26.05 -15.05 9.45
N GLU A 393 26.05 -15.70 8.29
CA GLU A 393 27.08 -15.52 7.27
C GLU A 393 27.02 -14.10 6.68
N LYS A 394 25.85 -13.66 6.20
CA LYS A 394 25.66 -12.31 5.66
C LYS A 394 25.98 -11.21 6.68
N ARG A 395 25.71 -11.45 7.97
CA ARG A 395 26.12 -10.52 9.04
C ARG A 395 27.63 -10.35 9.16
N LYS A 396 28.40 -11.42 8.98
CA LYS A 396 29.87 -11.33 9.00
C LYS A 396 30.36 -10.48 7.84
N GLU A 397 29.78 -10.68 6.64
CA GLU A 397 30.08 -9.83 5.47
C GLU A 397 29.79 -8.35 5.76
N MET A 398 28.62 -8.03 6.34
CA MET A 398 28.25 -6.65 6.69
C MET A 398 29.22 -6.03 7.72
N GLN A 399 29.68 -6.83 8.70
CA GLN A 399 30.67 -6.39 9.68
C GLN A 399 32.03 -6.10 9.01
N GLU A 400 32.43 -6.91 8.04
CA GLU A 400 33.66 -6.67 7.26
C GLU A 400 33.55 -5.42 6.39
N MET A 401 32.39 -5.18 5.77
CA MET A 401 32.12 -3.95 5.01
C MET A 401 32.29 -2.69 5.87
N LEU A 402 31.77 -2.71 7.12
CA LEU A 402 31.88 -1.59 8.05
C LEU A 402 33.28 -1.40 8.64
N LYS A 403 34.15 -2.41 8.56
CA LYS A 403 35.57 -2.32 8.97
C LYS A 403 36.46 -1.82 7.82
N ASN A 404 36.03 -1.98 6.57
CA ASN A 404 36.81 -1.58 5.42
C ASN A 404 36.72 -0.06 5.19
N ASN A 405 37.79 0.66 5.52
CA ASN A 405 37.87 2.12 5.38
C ASN A 405 37.52 2.61 3.97
N LYS A 406 37.90 1.88 2.91
CA LYS A 406 37.56 2.26 1.52
C LYS A 406 36.06 2.27 1.23
N ILE A 407 35.28 1.45 1.95
CA ILE A 407 33.82 1.39 1.82
C ILE A 407 33.19 2.44 2.73
N VAL A 408 33.69 2.57 3.96
CA VAL A 408 33.23 3.58 4.92
C VAL A 408 33.41 5.00 4.40
N ASP A 409 34.51 5.29 3.70
CA ASP A 409 34.79 6.60 3.11
C ASP A 409 33.88 6.91 1.91
N LYS A 410 33.22 5.89 1.34
CA LYS A 410 32.19 6.04 0.29
C LYS A 410 30.80 6.30 0.85
N ILE A 411 30.58 6.17 2.16
CA ILE A 411 29.29 6.50 2.80
C ILE A 411 29.14 8.02 2.79
N LYS A 412 28.44 8.52 1.78
CA LYS A 412 28.21 9.96 1.57
C LYS A 412 26.86 10.45 2.10
N TYR A 413 25.89 9.54 2.18
CA TYR A 413 24.52 9.89 2.54
C TYR A 413 24.37 9.97 4.05
N ASN A 414 23.65 10.98 4.51
CA ASN A 414 23.17 11.07 5.88
C ASN A 414 21.65 11.20 5.84
N PHE A 415 20.99 10.52 6.76
CA PHE A 415 19.54 10.49 6.84
C PHE A 415 19.08 10.70 8.28
N GLU A 416 17.88 11.24 8.42
CA GLU A 416 17.17 11.40 9.68
C GLU A 416 15.70 11.06 9.45
N LEU A 417 15.04 10.44 10.43
CA LEU A 417 13.59 10.30 10.42
C LEU A 417 12.95 11.43 11.20
N ILE A 418 11.99 12.09 10.57
CA ILE A 418 11.20 13.18 11.13
C ILE A 418 10.17 12.58 12.10
N ASP A 419 10.19 13.03 13.36
CA ASP A 419 9.33 12.52 14.41
C ASP A 419 7.84 12.75 14.09
N GLU A 420 7.51 13.90 13.49
CA GLU A 420 6.16 14.23 13.02
C GLU A 420 5.66 13.27 11.93
N GLY A 421 6.56 12.71 11.12
CA GLY A 421 6.24 11.72 10.11
C GLY A 421 5.83 10.36 10.71
N LEU A 422 6.31 10.06 11.91
CA LEU A 422 6.05 8.80 12.63
C LEU A 422 4.75 8.81 13.46
N ILE A 423 4.06 9.95 13.54
CA ILE A 423 2.82 10.09 14.28
C ILE A 423 1.71 9.29 13.60
N THR A 424 1.25 8.23 14.26
CA THR A 424 0.11 7.40 13.81
C THR A 424 -1.16 7.59 14.63
N ASN A 425 -1.09 8.32 15.75
CA ASN A 425 -2.19 8.53 16.69
C ASN A 425 -2.44 10.02 16.98
N GLU A 426 -3.70 10.41 17.08
CA GLU A 426 -4.13 11.78 17.38
C GLU A 426 -3.84 12.19 18.84
N TYR A 427 -3.62 11.23 19.75
CA TYR A 427 -3.43 11.49 21.19
C TYR A 427 -1.97 11.68 21.62
N ASN A 428 -1.08 12.02 20.69
CA ASN A 428 0.32 12.29 21.03
C ASN A 428 0.47 13.57 21.87
N LEU A 429 1.25 13.49 22.95
CA LEU A 429 1.47 14.62 23.85
C LEU A 429 2.52 15.58 23.25
N ILE A 430 2.12 16.84 23.09
CA ILE A 430 2.97 17.93 22.63
C ILE A 430 3.13 18.93 23.78
N TRP A 431 4.37 19.29 24.09
CA TRP A 431 4.67 20.32 25.09
C TRP A 431 5.59 21.38 24.49
N ASN A 432 5.19 22.66 24.55
CA ASN A 432 5.93 23.78 23.98
C ASN A 432 6.37 23.53 22.53
N ASN A 433 5.42 23.09 21.69
CA ASN A 433 5.63 22.71 20.29
C ASN A 433 6.66 21.60 20.06
N LYS A 434 6.96 20.77 21.08
CA LYS A 434 7.83 19.60 20.97
C LYS A 434 7.03 18.33 21.26
N LEU A 435 7.13 17.37 20.35
CA LEU A 435 6.56 16.04 20.54
C LEU A 435 7.29 15.29 21.67
N ILE A 436 6.52 14.68 22.57
CA ILE A 436 7.06 13.74 23.55
C ILE A 436 7.02 12.35 22.91
N THR A 437 8.19 11.77 22.65
CA THR A 437 8.32 10.52 21.86
C THR A 437 8.08 9.24 22.66
N GLY A 438 7.86 9.32 23.98
CA GLY A 438 7.69 8.19 24.88
C GLY A 438 7.91 8.52 26.35
N GLY A 439 7.89 7.50 27.21
CA GLY A 439 8.19 7.63 28.64
C GLY A 439 7.25 8.59 29.37
N PHE A 440 6.00 8.73 28.90
CA PHE A 440 5.13 9.85 29.30
C PHE A 440 4.87 9.90 30.82
N ARG A 441 4.82 8.75 31.50
CA ARG A 441 4.66 8.72 32.95
C ARG A 441 5.91 9.16 33.70
N VAL A 442 7.09 8.77 33.23
CA VAL A 442 8.36 9.25 33.80
C VAL A 442 8.47 10.75 33.60
N TRP A 443 8.14 11.24 32.41
CA TRP A 443 8.07 12.66 32.12
C TRP A 443 7.07 13.40 33.01
N ARG A 444 5.82 12.89 33.12
CA ARG A 444 4.80 13.49 33.97
C ARG A 444 5.22 13.52 35.44
N LYS A 445 5.85 12.46 35.94
CA LYS A 445 6.44 12.43 37.29
C LYS A 445 7.50 13.51 37.44
N ALA A 446 8.42 13.65 36.48
CA ALA A 446 9.45 14.68 36.52
C ALA A 446 8.84 16.11 36.51
N VAL A 447 7.79 16.34 35.73
CA VAL A 447 7.05 17.61 35.72
C VAL A 447 6.35 17.86 37.05
N THR A 448 5.64 16.88 37.59
CA THR A 448 4.99 17.00 38.91
C THR A 448 6.02 17.28 40.00
N LEU A 449 7.16 16.59 39.99
CA LEU A 449 8.26 16.85 40.93
C LEU A 449 8.80 18.27 40.78
N ALA A 450 8.96 18.78 39.56
CA ALA A 450 9.40 20.15 39.33
C ALA A 450 8.38 21.20 39.83
N ILE A 451 7.07 20.96 39.60
CA ILE A 451 5.98 21.81 40.09
C ILE A 451 5.97 21.84 41.61
N TRP A 452 5.98 20.66 42.25
CA TRP A 452 5.94 20.56 43.72
C TRP A 452 7.17 21.19 44.35
N LYS A 453 8.34 21.02 43.73
CA LYS A 453 9.56 21.68 44.18
C LYS A 453 9.45 23.20 44.10
N ASN A 454 8.84 23.74 43.04
CA ASN A 454 8.60 25.17 42.89
C ASN A 454 7.61 25.70 43.93
N GLU A 455 6.50 25.00 44.15
CA GLU A 455 5.48 25.37 45.14
C GLU A 455 6.05 25.38 46.56
N ILE A 456 6.86 24.37 46.90
CA ILE A 456 7.56 24.28 48.19
C ILE A 456 8.55 25.43 48.32
N LEU A 457 9.44 25.66 47.34
CA LEU A 457 10.44 26.72 47.42
C LEU A 457 9.85 28.13 47.55
N ASN A 458 8.66 28.37 46.97
CA ASN A 458 7.98 29.67 47.02
C ASN A 458 6.90 29.78 48.11
N SER A 459 6.78 28.79 49.00
CA SER A 459 5.78 28.83 50.06
C SER A 459 6.24 29.74 51.20
N GLU A 460 5.48 30.79 51.50
CA GLU A 460 5.73 31.66 52.67
C GLU A 460 5.57 30.92 54.00
N ARG A 461 4.89 29.77 54.01
CA ARG A 461 4.66 28.93 55.20
C ARG A 461 5.72 27.85 55.38
N LEU A 462 6.76 27.85 54.55
CA LEU A 462 7.80 26.84 54.63
C LEU A 462 8.59 26.98 55.93
N GLU A 463 8.86 28.21 56.37
CA GLU A 463 9.46 28.50 57.68
C GLU A 463 8.61 27.95 58.83
N ASP A 464 7.29 28.15 58.78
CA ASP A 464 6.38 27.59 59.79
C ASP A 464 6.38 26.06 59.80
N LEU A 465 6.37 25.43 58.62
CA LEU A 465 6.45 23.97 58.48
C LEU A 465 7.78 23.40 58.99
N PHE A 466 8.89 24.11 58.79
CA PHE A 466 10.21 23.71 59.27
C PHE A 466 10.43 23.98 60.77
N MET A 467 9.90 25.09 61.30
CA MET A 467 10.04 25.48 62.71
C MET A 467 9.08 24.73 63.63
N TYR A 468 7.88 24.36 63.15
CA TYR A 468 6.81 23.77 63.96
C TYR A 468 6.52 22.28 63.67
N ASN A 469 7.49 21.49 63.19
CA ASN A 469 7.35 20.03 62.96
C ASN A 469 7.35 19.18 64.25
N TYR A 470 6.69 19.65 65.31
CA TYR A 470 6.68 19.00 66.64
C TYR A 470 6.01 17.61 66.65
N ARG A 471 5.26 17.27 65.61
CA ARG A 471 4.53 16.00 65.49
C ARG A 471 5.20 14.98 64.56
N ASN A 472 6.40 15.28 64.03
CA ASN A 472 7.06 14.48 62.98
C ASN A 472 6.12 14.18 61.79
N GLU A 473 5.24 15.12 61.44
CA GLU A 473 4.32 14.99 60.30
C GLU A 473 5.09 15.11 58.97
N PHE A 474 6.32 15.63 59.01
CA PHE A 474 7.22 15.76 57.86
C PHE A 474 8.54 14.99 58.07
N ASP A 475 8.94 14.19 57.06
CA ASP A 475 10.27 13.58 56.97
C ASP A 475 11.27 14.64 56.46
N TRP A 476 12.11 15.12 57.38
CA TRP A 476 13.07 16.17 57.12
C TRP A 476 14.21 15.72 56.18
N ILE A 477 14.60 14.44 56.20
CA ILE A 477 15.70 13.92 55.38
C ILE A 477 15.24 13.89 53.92
N ALA A 478 14.09 13.27 53.66
CA ALA A 478 13.53 13.16 52.33
C ALA A 478 13.21 14.54 51.72
N SER A 479 12.67 15.45 52.53
CA SER A 479 12.31 16.81 52.09
C SER A 479 13.54 17.66 51.80
N LEU A 480 14.58 17.59 52.65
CA LEU A 480 15.83 18.29 52.42
C LEU A 480 16.56 17.71 51.19
N GLU A 481 16.58 16.40 50.99
CA GLU A 481 17.14 15.77 49.78
C GLU A 481 16.41 16.22 48.51
N PHE A 482 15.08 16.31 48.57
CA PHE A 482 14.25 16.80 47.46
C PHE A 482 14.53 18.27 47.10
N ILE A 483 14.66 19.14 48.12
CA ILE A 483 14.87 20.59 47.95
C ILE A 483 16.33 20.93 47.59
N SER A 484 17.31 20.29 48.24
CA SER A 484 18.72 20.74 48.35
C SER A 484 19.57 20.78 47.07
N ASN A 485 19.01 20.59 45.87
CA ASN A 485 19.73 20.65 44.58
C ASN A 485 20.98 19.74 44.50
N ARG A 486 21.18 18.79 45.43
CA ARG A 486 22.20 17.73 45.31
C ARG A 486 21.90 16.77 44.14
N VAL A 487 20.69 16.86 43.58
CA VAL A 487 20.32 16.32 42.28
C VAL A 487 20.62 17.36 41.20
N LYS A 488 21.64 17.12 40.38
CA LYS A 488 22.06 18.00 39.28
C LYS A 488 20.98 18.07 38.20
N PHE A 489 20.22 19.16 38.13
CA PHE A 489 19.40 19.48 36.96
C PHE A 489 20.29 19.99 35.83
N LEU A 490 20.04 19.54 34.60
CA LEU A 490 20.74 20.05 33.42
C LEU A 490 20.15 21.42 33.09
N GLN A 491 21.02 22.40 32.79
CA GLN A 491 20.71 23.79 32.42
C GLN A 491 19.68 23.95 31.27
N ARG A 492 19.25 22.86 30.62
CA ARG A 492 18.22 22.82 29.57
C ARG A 492 16.78 22.65 30.09
N GLN A 493 16.58 22.50 31.40
CA GLN A 493 15.25 22.24 31.98
C GLN A 493 14.48 23.50 32.38
N CYS A 494 15.08 24.69 32.30
CA CYS A 494 14.44 25.95 32.65
C CYS A 494 14.81 27.01 31.61
N GLY A 495 13.85 27.86 31.22
CA GLY A 495 14.10 28.97 30.31
C GLY A 495 14.80 30.14 31.01
N ASP A 496 15.28 31.11 30.24
CA ASP A 496 15.92 32.31 30.80
C ASP A 496 14.96 33.09 31.71
N ARG A 497 13.66 33.11 31.39
CA ARG A 497 12.61 33.67 32.28
C ARG A 497 12.52 32.95 33.63
N ASP A 498 12.47 31.62 33.63
CA ASP A 498 12.43 30.83 34.87
C ASP A 498 13.70 31.02 35.71
N THR A 499 14.84 31.30 35.06
CA THR A 499 16.12 31.50 35.75
C THR A 499 16.20 32.89 36.37
N ILE A 500 15.65 33.91 35.71
CA ILE A 500 15.59 35.30 36.20
C ILE A 500 14.55 35.44 37.33
N GLU A 501 13.42 34.75 37.26
CA GLU A 501 12.44 34.74 38.36
C GLU A 501 12.94 34.00 39.61
N ARG A 502 13.95 33.11 39.46
CA ARG A 502 14.58 32.35 40.55
C ARG A 502 15.85 33.00 41.11
N SER A 503 16.31 34.10 40.52
CA SER A 503 17.44 34.87 41.05
C SER A 503 16.94 36.00 41.95
N TYR A 504 16.43 35.64 43.13
CA TYR A 504 16.41 36.48 44.32
C TYR A 504 16.61 35.60 45.55
#